data_AF-A0A7C5JUR1-F1
#
_entry.id   AF-A0A7C5JUR1-F1
#
_cell.length_a   1.000
_cell.length_b   1.000
_cell.length_c   1.000
_cell.angle_alpha   90.00
_cell.angle_beta   90.00
_cell.angle_gamma   90.00
#
_symmetry.space_group_name_H-M   'P 1'
#
loop_
_entity.id
_entity.type
_entity.pdbx_description
1 polymer ?
#
loop_
_entity_poly.entity_id
_entity_poly.type
_entity_poly.pdbx_seq_one_letter_code
_entity_poly.pdbx_strand_id
1 'polypeptide(L)'
;MCVMLTHEAPRTRRLNIVLSESMVERLAACAEERGISMSAFVRQALEREFARTQDQRLADAAESLATLYETESELTEFTALDGEDFA
;
A
#
# COMPACT_ATOMS: atom_id res chain seq x y z
N MET A 1 9.32 -4.27 36.75
CA MET A 1 8.16 -3.84 35.95
C MET A 1 8.34 -4.43 34.56
N CYS A 2 7.81 -5.64 34.32
CA CYS A 2 7.88 -6.27 32.99
C CYS A 2 6.76 -5.70 32.12
N VAL A 3 7.14 -4.96 31.09
CA VAL A 3 6.20 -4.56 30.03
C VAL A 3 5.90 -5.80 29.20
N MET A 4 4.74 -6.39 29.44
CA MET A 4 4.17 -7.42 28.57
C MET A 4 3.80 -6.74 27.25
N LEU A 5 4.68 -6.84 26.25
CA LEU A 5 4.31 -6.58 24.86
C LEU A 5 3.29 -7.66 24.49
N THR A 6 2.00 -7.35 24.61
CA THR A 6 0.93 -8.19 24.08
C THR A 6 1.07 -8.19 22.56
N HIS A 7 1.76 -9.20 22.04
CA HIS A 7 1.76 -9.50 20.62
C HIS A 7 0.36 -10.04 20.28
N GLU A 8 -0.59 -9.14 20.04
CA GLU A 8 -1.91 -9.52 19.56
C GLU A 8 -1.72 -10.21 18.21
N ALA A 9 -1.92 -11.53 18.18
CA ALA A 9 -1.94 -12.28 16.94
C ALA A 9 -2.95 -11.62 15.98
N PRO A 10 -2.63 -11.49 14.67
CA PRO A 10 -3.48 -10.79 13.73
C PRO A 10 -4.88 -11.39 13.75
N ARG A 11 -5.88 -10.57 14.09
CA ARG A 11 -7.28 -10.99 14.16
C ARG A 11 -7.75 -11.42 12.77
N THR A 12 -7.78 -12.72 12.53
CA THR A 12 -8.23 -13.27 11.25
C THR A 12 -9.76 -13.35 11.23
N ARG A 13 -10.39 -12.86 10.15
CA ARG A 13 -11.84 -12.92 9.96
C ARG A 13 -12.17 -13.73 8.71
N ARG A 14 -13.22 -14.55 8.78
CA ARG A 14 -13.77 -15.25 7.61
C ARG A 14 -14.65 -14.29 6.82
N LEU A 15 -14.43 -14.25 5.51
CA LEU A 15 -15.23 -13.51 4.54
C LEU A 15 -15.80 -14.51 3.53
N ASN A 16 -17.07 -14.35 3.16
CA ASN A 16 -17.67 -15.06 2.03
C ASN A 16 -17.79 -14.05 0.88
N ILE A 17 -17.31 -14.42 -0.30
CA ILE A 17 -17.36 -13.59 -1.51
C ILE A 17 -18.08 -14.37 -2.61
N VAL A 18 -18.83 -13.64 -3.45
CA VAL A 18 -19.52 -14.21 -4.62
C VAL A 18 -18.68 -13.91 -5.85
N LEU A 19 -18.29 -14.95 -6.58
CA LEU A 19 -17.51 -14.87 -7.81
C LEU A 19 -18.22 -15.66 -8.91
N SER A 20 -17.96 -15.33 -10.18
CA SER A 20 -18.42 -16.17 -11.29
C SER A 20 -17.74 -17.54 -11.24
N GLU A 21 -18.42 -18.57 -11.76
CA GLU A 21 -17.89 -19.93 -11.87
C GLU A 21 -16.52 -19.96 -12.57
N SER A 22 -16.41 -19.27 -13.70
CA SER A 22 -15.16 -19.11 -14.45
C SER A 22 -14.02 -18.48 -13.64
N MET A 23 -14.34 -17.61 -12.68
CA MET A 23 -13.33 -16.98 -11.82
C MET A 23 -12.90 -17.93 -10.70
N VAL A 24 -13.82 -18.74 -10.17
CA VAL A 24 -13.52 -19.78 -9.18
C VAL A 24 -12.60 -20.84 -9.79
N GLU A 25 -12.88 -21.28 -11.01
CA GLU A 25 -12.04 -22.25 -11.75
C GLU A 25 -10.62 -21.70 -11.97
N ARG A 26 -10.52 -20.46 -12.46
CA ARG A 26 -9.22 -19.79 -12.66
C ARG A 26 -8.46 -19.62 -11.35
N LEU A 27 -9.16 -19.26 -10.27
CA LEU A 27 -8.57 -19.12 -8.94
C LEU A 27 -8.02 -20.47 -8.45
N ALA A 28 -8.77 -21.56 -8.63
CA ALA A 28 -8.33 -22.89 -8.26
C ALA A 28 -7.08 -23.31 -9.04
N ALA A 29 -7.08 -23.15 -10.36
CA ALA A 29 -5.93 -23.45 -11.22
C ALA A 29 -4.68 -22.64 -10.81
N CYS A 30 -4.82 -21.33 -10.60
CA CYS A 30 -3.70 -20.48 -10.18
C CYS A 30 -3.14 -20.86 -8.80
N ALA A 31 -4.00 -21.31 -7.89
CA ALA A 31 -3.60 -21.75 -6.56
C ALA A 31 -2.87 -23.11 -6.61
N GLU A 32 -3.38 -24.03 -7.43
CA GLU A 32 -2.79 -25.35 -7.67
C GLU A 32 -1.41 -25.26 -8.32
N GLU A 33 -1.27 -24.45 -9.38
CA GLU A 33 0.03 -24.20 -10.05
C GLU A 33 1.12 -23.71 -9.09
N ARG A 34 0.71 -23.01 -8.01
CA ARG A 34 1.62 -22.45 -6.99
C ARG A 34 1.74 -23.33 -5.75
N GLY A 35 1.00 -24.44 -5.66
CA GLY A 35 0.96 -25.31 -4.49
C GLY A 35 0.43 -24.63 -3.23
N ILE A 36 -0.47 -23.64 -3.36
CA ILE A 36 -1.06 -22.90 -2.23
C ILE A 36 -2.58 -23.04 -2.20
N SER A 37 -3.22 -22.69 -1.09
CA SER A 37 -4.68 -22.67 -1.01
C SER A 37 -5.27 -21.48 -1.77
N MET A 38 -6.53 -21.62 -2.21
CA MET A 38 -7.26 -20.51 -2.85
C MET A 38 -7.32 -19.26 -1.95
N SER A 39 -7.53 -19.43 -0.63
CA SER A 39 -7.51 -18.31 0.31
C SER A 39 -6.13 -17.66 0.43
N ALA A 40 -5.04 -18.43 0.34
CA ALA A 40 -3.70 -17.88 0.32
C ALA A 40 -3.43 -17.10 -0.98
N PHE A 41 -3.90 -17.61 -2.11
CA PHE A 41 -3.81 -16.89 -3.38
C PHE A 41 -4.58 -15.56 -3.34
N VAL A 42 -5.83 -15.58 -2.86
CA VAL A 42 -6.65 -14.37 -2.70
C VAL A 42 -5.96 -13.36 -1.77
N ARG A 43 -5.39 -13.81 -0.65
CA ARG A 43 -4.65 -12.93 0.26
C ARG A 43 -3.46 -12.25 -0.43
N GLN A 44 -2.64 -13.03 -1.13
CA GLN A 44 -1.50 -12.48 -1.88
C GLN A 44 -1.95 -11.51 -2.98
N ALA A 45 -3.05 -11.80 -3.66
CA ALA A 45 -3.60 -10.90 -4.67
C ALA A 45 -4.05 -9.56 -4.05
N LEU A 46 -4.76 -9.61 -2.91
CA LEU A 46 -5.19 -8.41 -2.19
C LEU A 46 -3.99 -7.60 -1.66
N GLU A 47 -2.99 -8.26 -1.08
CA GLU A 47 -1.77 -7.59 -0.60
C GLU A 47 -1.04 -6.85 -1.74
N ARG A 48 -0.93 -7.47 -2.92
CA ARG A 48 -0.37 -6.81 -4.11
C ARG A 48 -1.18 -5.60 -4.55
N GLU A 49 -2.50 -5.70 -4.59
CA GLU A 49 -3.37 -4.58 -4.97
C GLU A 49 -3.32 -3.44 -3.94
N PHE A 50 -3.24 -3.75 -2.64
CA PHE A 50 -3.08 -2.73 -1.59
C PHE A 50 -1.75 -1.98 -1.71
N ALA A 51 -0.65 -2.70 -1.92
CA ALA A 51 0.67 -2.09 -2.13
C ALA A 51 0.65 -1.17 -3.36
N ARG A 52 0.15 -1.68 -4.50
CA ARG A 52 0.03 -0.88 -5.73
C ARG A 52 -0.83 0.37 -5.54
N THR A 53 -1.95 0.25 -4.85
CA THR A 53 -2.84 1.40 -4.57
C THR A 53 -2.16 2.43 -3.67
N GLN A 54 -1.39 1.98 -2.68
CA GLN A 54 -0.63 2.87 -1.81
C GLN A 54 0.45 3.61 -2.60
N ASP A 55 1.21 2.91 -3.44
CA ASP A 55 2.24 3.52 -4.29
C ASP A 55 1.64 4.57 -5.24
N GLN A 56 0.49 4.28 -5.85
CA GLN A 56 -0.20 5.24 -6.71
C GLN A 56 -0.62 6.49 -5.93
N ARG A 57 -1.20 6.34 -4.73
CA ARG A 57 -1.58 7.49 -3.89
C ARG A 57 -0.39 8.35 -3.49
N LEU A 58 0.77 7.74 -3.25
CA LEU A 58 2.00 8.46 -2.93
C LEU A 58 2.51 9.23 -4.16
N ALA A 59 2.44 8.62 -5.35
CA ALA A 59 2.79 9.29 -6.60
C ALA A 59 1.88 10.50 -6.86
N ASP A 60 0.56 10.32 -6.74
CA ASP A 60 -0.42 11.40 -6.94
C ASP A 60 -0.21 12.56 -5.93
N ALA A 61 0.11 12.21 -4.68
CA ALA A 61 0.42 13.20 -3.64
C ALA A 61 1.73 13.94 -3.92
N ALA A 62 2.77 13.25 -4.40
CA ALA A 62 4.05 13.85 -4.78
C ALA A 62 3.89 14.79 -5.97
N GLU A 63 3.10 14.41 -6.98
CA GLU A 63 2.79 15.27 -8.13
C GLU A 63 2.01 16.52 -7.71
N SER A 64 1.01 16.35 -6.84
CA SER A 64 0.25 17.47 -6.27
C SER A 64 1.16 18.43 -5.49
N LEU A 65 2.08 17.88 -4.69
CA LEU A 65 3.03 18.68 -3.92
C LEU A 65 4.03 19.42 -4.83
N ALA A 66 4.58 18.74 -5.84
CA ALA A 66 5.49 19.37 -6.82
C ALA A 66 4.81 20.55 -7.53
N THR A 67 3.56 20.36 -7.95
CA THR A 67 2.75 21.43 -8.56
C THR A 67 2.63 22.64 -7.61
N LEU A 68 2.35 22.41 -6.32
CA LEU A 68 2.27 23.50 -5.34
C LEU A 68 3.60 24.25 -5.18
N TYR A 69 4.74 23.54 -5.16
CA TYR A 69 6.06 24.17 -5.13
C TYR A 69 6.39 24.98 -6.39
N GLU A 70 5.86 24.59 -7.56
CA GLU A 70 6.04 25.34 -8.81
C GLU A 70 5.12 26.57 -8.89
N THR A 71 3.93 26.51 -8.29
CA THR A 71 2.92 27.56 -8.41
C THR A 71 2.89 28.56 -7.25
N GLU A 72 3.31 28.17 -6.05
CA GLU A 72 3.30 29.03 -4.86
C GLU A 72 4.73 29.36 -4.42
N SER A 73 5.24 30.50 -4.88
CA SER A 73 6.60 30.97 -4.59
C SER A 73 6.90 31.13 -3.09
N GLU A 74 5.86 31.39 -2.27
CA GLU A 74 5.97 31.49 -0.80
C GLU A 74 6.42 30.17 -0.14
N LEU A 75 6.08 29.01 -0.71
CA LEU A 75 6.50 27.70 -0.19
C LEU A 75 8.00 27.44 -0.38
N THR A 76 8.64 28.15 -1.32
CA THR A 76 10.08 28.09 -1.60
C THR A 76 10.88 29.25 -0.99
N GLU A 77 10.22 30.21 -0.33
CA GLU A 77 10.92 31.36 0.27
C GLU A 77 11.89 30.95 1.39
N PHE A 78 11.56 29.92 2.17
CA PHE A 78 12.46 29.39 3.19
C PHE A 78 13.63 28.59 2.62
N THR A 79 13.48 27.97 1.44
CA THR A 79 14.61 27.31 0.74
C THR A 79 15.63 28.31 0.19
N ALA A 80 15.24 29.57 -0.02
CA ALA A 80 16.18 30.63 -0.40
C ALA A 80 17.06 31.09 0.78
N LEU A 81 16.59 30.94 2.02
CA LEU A 81 17.33 31.31 3.24
C LEU A 81 18.34 30.23 3.68
N ASP A 82 18.16 28.97 3.30
CA ASP A 82 19.08 27.87 3.61
C ASP A 82 20.36 27.89 2.73
N GLY A 83 20.45 28.85 1.80
CA GLY A 83 21.62 29.13 0.97
C GLY A 83 22.54 30.23 1.51
N GLU A 84 22.19 30.89 2.62
CA GLU A 84 23.08 31.86 3.27
C GLU A 84 24.08 31.13 4.19
N ASP A 85 25.20 30.73 3.59
CA ASP A 85 26.52 30.44 4.17
C ASP A 85 26.56 30.00 5.65
N PHE A 86 26.76 28.70 5.88
CA PHE A 86 27.38 28.19 7.11
C PHE A 86 28.89 28.52 7.12
N ALA A 87 29.24 29.80 6.92
CA ALA A 87 30.61 30.31 6.98
C ALA A 87 31.14 30.42 8.42
#